data_AF-A0A316G447-F1
#
_entry.id   AF-A0A316G447-F1
#
_cell.length_a   1.000
_cell.length_b   1.000
_cell.length_c   1.000
_cell.angle_alpha   90.00
_cell.angle_beta   90.00
_cell.angle_gamma   90.00
#
_symmetry.space_group_name_H-M   'P 1'
#
loop_
_entity.id
_entity.type
_entity.pdbx_description
1 polymer ?
#
loop_
_entity_poly.entity_id
_entity_poly.type
_entity_poly.pdbx_seq_one_letter_code
_entity_poly.pdbx_strand_id
1 'polypeptide(L)'
;MRFLFVLLALSMTLPAAAQDAEPEPVPVPEQGIDLMGEALKLFMRGLMQEMEPAIDDLSGFLDNLDAYHAPEVLPNGDILIRRKTPVEESIEGAEEGEIEL
;
A
#
# COMPACT_ATOMS: atom_id res chain seq x y z
N MET A 1 -5.18 -52.62 -30.68
CA MET A 1 -6.19 -51.86 -31.46
C MET A 1 -7.37 -51.34 -30.62
N ARG A 2 -7.88 -52.07 -29.61
CA ARG A 2 -9.05 -51.62 -28.81
C ARG A 2 -8.79 -50.44 -27.87
N PHE A 3 -7.56 -50.30 -27.35
CA PHE A 3 -7.16 -49.17 -26.49
C PHE A 3 -6.96 -47.85 -27.26
N LEU A 4 -6.66 -47.91 -28.56
CA LEU A 4 -6.50 -46.72 -29.41
C LEU A 4 -7.84 -45.97 -29.57
N PHE A 5 -8.95 -46.71 -29.63
CA PHE A 5 -10.30 -46.13 -29.71
C PHE A 5 -10.75 -45.43 -28.42
N VAL A 6 -10.29 -45.88 -27.26
CA VAL A 6 -10.65 -45.28 -25.96
C VAL A 6 -9.94 -43.93 -25.76
N LEU A 7 -8.69 -43.82 -26.23
CA LEU A 7 -7.89 -42.59 -26.12
C LEU A 7 -8.42 -41.48 -27.06
N LEU A 8 -8.97 -41.86 -28.22
CA LEU A 8 -9.62 -40.95 -29.17
C LEU A 8 -11.00 -40.47 -28.69
N ALA A 9 -11.72 -41.27 -27.90
CA ALA A 9 -13.01 -40.87 -27.34
C ALA A 9 -12.86 -39.88 -26.17
N LEU A 10 -11.77 -40.00 -25.40
CA LEU A 10 -11.49 -39.12 -24.26
C LEU A 10 -11.09 -37.70 -24.68
N SER A 11 -10.56 -37.51 -25.89
CA SER A 11 -10.22 -36.19 -26.43
C SER A 11 -11.43 -35.41 -26.97
N MET A 12 -12.64 -35.99 -26.98
CA MET A 12 -13.84 -35.34 -27.52
C MET A 12 -14.73 -34.64 -26.47
N THR A 13 -14.33 -34.63 -25.19
CA THR A 13 -15.04 -33.91 -24.11
C THR A 13 -14.32 -32.61 -23.70
N LEU A 14 -13.72 -31.89 -24.63
CA LEU A 14 -13.31 -30.51 -24.36
C LEU A 14 -14.54 -29.59 -24.45
N PRO A 15 -14.76 -28.66 -23.50
CA PRO A 15 -15.77 -27.63 -23.66
C PRO A 15 -15.36 -26.77 -24.86
N ALA A 16 -15.99 -27.03 -26.01
CA ALA A 16 -15.73 -26.38 -27.29
C ALA A 16 -16.36 -24.97 -27.37
N ALA A 17 -16.30 -24.20 -26.27
CA ALA A 17 -16.90 -22.87 -26.16
C ALA A 17 -15.85 -21.86 -25.68
N ALA A 18 -14.77 -21.67 -26.42
CA ALA A 18 -13.83 -20.56 -26.19
C ALA A 18 -12.86 -20.30 -27.36
N GLN A 19 -13.16 -20.71 -28.61
CA GLN A 19 -12.18 -20.63 -29.70
C GLN A 19 -12.27 -19.42 -30.64
N ASP A 20 -13.39 -18.69 -30.75
CA ASP A 20 -13.44 -17.49 -31.60
C ASP A 20 -14.65 -16.62 -31.23
N ALA A 21 -14.58 -15.95 -30.09
CA ALA A 21 -15.39 -14.77 -29.85
C ALA A 21 -14.40 -13.68 -29.45
N GLU A 22 -14.15 -12.72 -30.34
CA GLU A 22 -13.59 -11.43 -29.92
C GLU A 22 -14.38 -11.00 -28.69
N PRO A 23 -13.73 -10.80 -27.52
CA PRO A 23 -14.44 -10.39 -26.34
C PRO A 23 -15.01 -9.00 -26.63
N GLU A 24 -16.30 -8.96 -26.97
CA GLU A 24 -17.10 -7.74 -26.95
C GLU A 24 -16.79 -7.03 -25.63
N PRO A 25 -16.41 -5.74 -25.65
CA PRO A 25 -16.09 -5.01 -24.42
C PRO A 25 -17.36 -4.98 -23.55
N VAL A 26 -17.41 -5.91 -22.61
CA VAL A 26 -18.54 -6.06 -21.69
C VAL A 26 -18.60 -4.78 -20.87
N PRO A 27 -19.69 -3.99 -20.95
CA PRO A 27 -19.81 -2.79 -20.15
C PRO A 27 -19.82 -3.23 -18.68
N VAL A 28 -18.80 -2.81 -17.94
CA VAL A 28 -18.72 -3.08 -16.50
C VAL A 28 -19.88 -2.32 -15.85
N PRO A 29 -20.84 -3.02 -15.20
CA PRO A 29 -21.93 -2.33 -14.53
C PRO A 29 -21.33 -1.49 -13.39
N GLU A 30 -21.76 -0.23 -13.24
CA GLU A 30 -21.30 0.69 -12.18
C GLU A 30 -21.40 0.05 -10.79
N GLN A 31 -22.46 -0.74 -10.54
CA GLN A 31 -22.65 -1.52 -9.32
C GLN A 31 -21.49 -2.48 -9.03
N GLY A 32 -20.85 -3.06 -10.05
CA GLY A 32 -19.70 -3.93 -9.87
C GLY A 32 -18.45 -3.17 -9.39
N ILE A 33 -18.29 -1.93 -9.81
CA ILE A 33 -17.21 -1.04 -9.37
C ILE A 33 -17.46 -0.62 -7.91
N ASP A 34 -18.69 -0.27 -7.56
CA ASP A 34 -19.05 0.12 -6.20
C ASP A 34 -18.85 -1.03 -5.20
N LEU A 35 -19.28 -2.25 -5.55
CA LEU A 35 -19.08 -3.45 -4.72
C LEU A 35 -17.59 -3.79 -4.55
N MET A 36 -16.79 -3.64 -5.60
CA MET A 36 -15.33 -3.81 -5.52
C MET A 36 -14.70 -2.75 -4.60
N GLY A 37 -15.15 -1.50 -4.69
CA GLY A 37 -14.71 -0.41 -3.82
C GLY A 37 -15.02 -0.69 -2.34
N GLU A 38 -16.21 -1.22 -2.06
CA GLU A 38 -16.61 -1.58 -0.70
C GLU A 38 -15.80 -2.78 -0.16
N ALA A 39 -15.53 -3.78 -0.99
CA ALA A 39 -14.66 -4.90 -0.64
C ALA A 39 -13.22 -4.43 -0.34
N LEU A 40 -12.67 -3.53 -1.18
CA LEU A 40 -11.35 -2.95 -0.95
C LEU A 40 -11.30 -2.16 0.34
N LYS A 41 -12.34 -1.38 0.65
CA LYS A 41 -12.44 -0.62 1.89
C LYS A 41 -12.43 -1.52 3.13
N LEU A 42 -13.18 -2.63 3.10
CA LEU A 42 -13.19 -3.60 4.19
C LEU A 42 -11.81 -4.26 4.37
N PHE A 43 -11.16 -4.62 3.25
CA PHE A 43 -9.82 -5.18 3.25
C PHE A 43 -8.78 -4.20 3.81
N MET A 44 -8.78 -2.94 3.36
CA MET A 44 -7.89 -1.89 3.86
C MET A 44 -8.09 -1.63 5.35
N ARG A 45 -9.32 -1.71 5.85
CA ARG A 45 -9.60 -1.59 7.28
C ARG A 45 -8.97 -2.74 8.07
N GLY A 46 -9.08 -3.98 7.60
CA GLY A 46 -8.43 -5.13 8.23
C GLY A 46 -6.91 -5.00 8.22
N LEU A 47 -6.34 -4.61 7.07
CA LEU A 47 -4.90 -4.38 6.93
C LEU A 47 -4.40 -3.29 7.89
N MET A 48 -5.12 -2.17 8.01
CA MET A 48 -4.76 -1.11 8.97
C MET A 48 -4.79 -1.59 10.42
N GLN A 49 -5.76 -2.43 10.79
CA GLN A 49 -5.81 -3.00 12.15
C GLN A 49 -4.65 -3.95 12.43
N GLU A 50 -4.21 -4.73 11.44
CA GLU A 50 -3.03 -5.59 11.58
C GLU A 50 -1.72 -4.80 11.62
N MET A 51 -1.66 -3.68 10.88
CA MET A 51 -0.49 -2.80 10.83
C MET A 51 -0.43 -1.78 11.97
N GLU A 52 -1.55 -1.54 12.69
CA GLU A 52 -1.64 -0.63 13.84
C GLU A 52 -0.45 -0.77 14.82
N PRO A 53 -0.08 -1.96 15.33
CA PRO A 53 1.06 -2.09 16.24
C PRO A 53 2.40 -1.71 15.59
N ALA A 54 2.60 -2.02 14.30
CA ALA A 54 3.83 -1.66 13.60
C ALA A 54 3.90 -0.15 13.30
N ILE A 55 2.75 0.49 13.08
CA ILE A 55 2.64 1.95 12.94
C ILE A 55 2.92 2.63 14.28
N ASP A 56 2.41 2.09 15.38
CA ASP A 56 2.66 2.61 16.74
C ASP A 56 4.15 2.53 17.11
N ASP A 57 4.78 1.38 16.82
CA ASP A 57 6.23 1.20 16.98
C ASP A 57 7.02 2.21 16.12
N LEU A 58 6.58 2.46 14.89
CA LEU A 58 7.20 3.44 14.00
C LEU A 58 7.01 4.87 14.51
N SER A 59 5.82 5.24 15.00
CA SER A 59 5.61 6.57 15.59
C SER A 59 6.48 6.78 16.82
N GLY A 60 6.62 5.77 17.68
CA GLY A 60 7.53 5.85 18.81
C GLY A 60 8.99 6.06 18.39
N PHE A 61 9.41 5.47 17.26
CA PHE A 61 10.74 5.76 16.70
C PHE A 61 10.86 7.19 16.15
N LEU A 62 9.83 7.70 15.47
CA LEU A 62 9.81 9.07 14.94
C LEU A 62 9.83 10.13 16.06
N ASP A 63 9.08 9.93 17.14
CA ASP A 63 9.10 10.83 18.31
C ASP A 63 10.52 10.99 18.89
N ASN A 64 11.34 9.93 18.82
CA ASN A 64 12.73 10.01 19.25
C ASN A 64 13.62 10.81 18.29
N LEU A 65 13.28 10.86 17.00
CA LEU A 65 13.99 11.64 15.98
C LEU A 65 13.65 13.13 16.05
N ASP A 66 12.44 13.49 16.48
CA ASP A 66 12.01 14.89 16.65
C ASP A 66 12.91 15.66 17.64
N ALA A 67 13.56 14.95 18.57
CA ALA A 67 14.56 15.50 19.46
C ALA A 67 15.86 15.95 18.74
N TYR A 68 15.95 15.80 17.41
CA TYR A 68 17.13 16.12 16.61
C TYR A 68 16.79 17.02 15.42
N HIS A 69 17.79 17.79 14.97
CA HIS A 69 17.77 18.55 13.74
C HIS A 69 17.99 17.64 12.53
N ALA A 70 17.59 18.13 11.34
CA ALA A 70 17.82 17.42 10.09
C ALA A 70 19.32 17.11 9.88
N PRO A 71 19.68 15.95 9.27
CA PRO A 71 21.08 15.55 9.14
C PRO A 71 21.90 16.48 8.24
N GLU A 72 23.07 16.92 8.70
CA GLU A 72 24.05 17.70 7.91
C GLU A 72 25.16 16.79 7.38
N VAL A 73 25.43 16.79 6.07
CA VAL A 73 26.54 16.04 5.47
C VAL A 73 27.81 16.91 5.47
N LEU A 74 28.88 16.42 6.09
CA LEU A 74 30.14 17.15 6.22
C LEU A 74 31.06 16.95 5.00
N PRO A 75 32.06 17.83 4.79
CA PRO A 75 32.98 17.73 3.64
C PRO A 75 33.82 16.44 3.59
N ASN A 76 33.98 15.76 4.72
CA ASN A 76 34.67 14.47 4.81
C ASN A 76 33.74 13.27 4.53
N GLY A 77 32.43 13.50 4.36
CA GLY A 77 31.42 12.47 4.09
C GLY A 77 30.70 11.92 5.32
N ASP A 78 31.04 12.39 6.53
CA ASP A 78 30.31 12.03 7.75
C ASP A 78 28.97 12.77 7.84
N ILE A 79 28.02 12.19 8.57
CA ILE A 79 26.72 12.81 8.85
C ILE A 79 26.69 13.30 10.30
N LEU A 80 26.39 14.57 10.50
CA LEU A 80 26.18 15.18 11.81
C LEU A 80 24.68 15.31 12.09
N ILE A 81 24.21 14.66 13.18
CA ILE A 81 22.84 14.79 13.68
C ILE A 81 22.91 15.53 15.02
N ARG A 82 22.39 16.76 15.07
CA ARG A 82 22.43 17.60 16.28
C ARG A 82 21.14 17.44 17.07
N ARG A 83 21.23 17.31 18.39
CA ARG A 83 20.04 17.28 19.25
C ARG A 83 19.46 18.69 19.40
N LYS A 84 18.14 18.83 19.30
CA LYS A 84 17.44 20.08 19.60
C LYS A 84 17.63 20.44 21.07
N THR A 85 17.74 21.74 21.36
CA THR A 85 17.73 22.22 22.75
C THR A 85 16.31 22.61 23.18
N PRO A 86 15.95 22.48 24.47
CA PRO A 86 14.60 22.82 24.94
C PRO A 86 14.19 24.28 24.66
N VAL A 87 15.17 25.17 24.53
CA VAL A 87 14.94 26.59 24.22
C VAL A 87 14.57 26.77 22.74
N GLU A 88 15.21 26.04 21.83
CA GLU A 88 14.89 26.08 20.40
C GLU A 88 13.50 25.49 20.12
N GLU A 89 13.14 24.36 20.75
CA GLU A 89 11.79 23.77 20.64
C GLU A 89 10.68 24.75 21.05
N SER A 90 10.92 25.55 22.10
CA SER A 90 9.96 26.54 22.59
C SER A 90 9.80 27.76 21.67
N ILE A 91 10.81 28.05 20.85
CA ILE A 91 10.79 29.15 19.89
C ILE A 91 10.16 28.68 18.57
N GLU A 92 10.54 27.51 18.06
CA GLU A 92 9.92 26.89 16.88
C GLU A 92 8.41 26.67 17.08
N GLY A 93 8.01 26.14 18.24
CA GLY A 93 6.58 25.95 18.57
C GLY A 93 5.80 27.25 18.76
N ALA A 94 6.48 28.38 18.99
CA ALA A 94 5.85 29.70 19.04
C ALA A 94 5.71 30.33 17.65
N GLU A 95 6.68 30.10 16.76
CA GLU A 95 6.63 30.59 15.37
C GLU A 95 5.65 29.78 14.48
N GLU A 96 5.50 28.47 14.70
CA GLU A 96 4.50 27.66 13.97
C GLU A 96 3.05 27.94 14.40
N GLY A 97 2.84 28.54 15.57
CA GLY A 97 1.53 28.97 16.06
C GLY A 97 1.03 30.30 15.48
N GLU A 98 1.88 31.05 14.77
CA GLU A 98 1.55 32.31 14.11
C GLU A 98 1.28 32.10 12.61
N ILE A 99 0.33 31.24 12.26
CA ILE A 99 -0.39 31.40 10.98
C ILE A 99 -1.64 32.24 11.23
N GLU A 100 -1.48 33.56 11.09
CA GLU A 100 -2.57 34.54 11.07
C GLU A 100 -3.69 34.09 10.10
N LEU A 101 -4.93 34.10 10.59
CA LEU A 101 -6.17 33.98 9.81
C LEU A 101 -6.49 35.28 9.06
#